data_AF-A0A1E7GSD7-F1
#
_entry.id   AF-A0A1E7GSD7-F1
#
_cell.length_a   1.000
_cell.length_b   1.000
_cell.length_c   1.000
_cell.angle_alpha   90.00
_cell.angle_beta   90.00
_cell.angle_gamma   90.00
#
_symmetry.space_group_name_H-M   'P 1'
#
loop_
_entity.id
_entity.type
_entity.pdbx_description
1 polymer ?
#
loop_
_entity_poly.entity_id
_entity_poly.type
_entity_poly.pdbx_seq_one_letter_code
_entity_poly.pdbx_strand_id
1 'polypeptide(L)' 'MQRVKLAILLLIGLGVVLVVIQNTAPVQARFLWMAAEIPAIVLLFVTAVGGFVAGLLAAILVKRG' A
#
# COMPACT_ATOMS: atom_id res chain seq x y z
N MET A 1 21.69 13.27 -0.30
CA MET A 1 20.88 12.24 -1.02
C MET A 1 20.11 11.31 -0.08
N GLN A 2 20.75 10.65 0.88
CA GLN A 2 20.07 9.68 1.76
C GLN A 2 18.95 10.29 2.62
N ARG A 3 19.17 11.50 3.18
CA ARG A 3 18.15 12.24 3.95
C ARG A 3 16.93 12.62 3.12
N VAL A 4 17.13 13.00 1.86
CA VAL A 4 16.03 13.32 0.91
C VAL A 4 15.23 12.06 0.60
N LYS A 5 15.91 10.94 0.35
CA LYS A 5 15.27 9.64 0.11
C LYS A 5 14.39 9.21 1.29
N LEU A 6 14.90 9.36 2.51
CA LEU A 6 14.15 9.08 3.75
C LEU A 6 12.97 10.03 3.94
N ALA A 7 13.13 11.32 3.65
CA ALA A 7 12.05 12.30 3.73
C ALA A 7 10.92 11.99 2.74
N ILE A 8 11.25 11.60 1.51
CA ILE A 8 10.27 11.15 0.50
C ILE A 8 9.55 9.90 0.99
N LEU A 9 10.27 8.92 1.54
CA LEU A 9 9.68 7.68 2.05
C LEU A 9 8.72 7.94 3.22
N LEU A 10 9.07 8.86 4.12
CA LEU A 10 8.21 9.34 5.20
C LEU A 10 6.95 10.03 4.67
N LEU A 11 7.09 10.92 3.68
CA LEU A 11 5.95 11.59 3.05
C LEU A 11 4.99 10.60 2.39
N ILE A 12 5.52 9.61 1.67
CA ILE A 12 4.71 8.56 1.05
C ILE A 12 3.99 7.74 2.13
N GLY A 13 4.70 7.32 3.19
CA GLY A 13 4.11 6.58 4.30
C GLY A 13 2.99 7.35 4.99
N LEU A 14 3.21 8.65 5.25
CA LEU A 14 2.18 9.52 5.83
C LEU A 14 0.97 9.67 4.90
N GLY A 15 1.21 9.82 3.60
CA GLY A 15 0.15 9.86 2.59
C GLY A 15 -0.72 8.61 2.60
N VAL A 16 -0.11 7.42 2.69
CA VAL A 16 -0.85 6.14 2.79
C VAL A 16 -1.71 6.10 4.04
N VAL A 17 -1.17 6.51 5.20
CA VAL A 17 -1.94 6.56 6.46
C VAL A 17 -3.14 7.51 6.35
N LEU A 18 -2.95 8.68 5.75
CA LEU A 18 -4.04 9.64 5.52
C LEU A 18 -5.12 9.06 4.61
N VAL A 19 -4.73 8.43 3.49
CA VAL A 19 -5.67 7.76 2.59
C VAL A 19 -6.46 6.69 3.33
N VAL A 20 -5.82 5.89 4.19
CA VAL A 20 -6.47 4.86 5.00
C VAL A 20 -7.52 5.45 5.95
N ILE A 21 -7.17 6.49 6.69
CA ILE A 21 -8.09 7.10 7.68
C ILE A 21 -9.24 7.83 6.98
N GLN A 22 -9.00 8.42 5.80
CA GLN A 22 -10.03 9.14 5.04
C GLN A 22 -10.98 8.20 4.29
N ASN A 23 -10.56 6.96 4.00
CA ASN A 23 -11.33 6.00 3.22
C ASN A 23 -11.74 4.80 4.07
N THR A 24 -12.46 5.05 5.17
CA THR A 24 -13.04 4.01 6.04
C THR A 24 -14.41 3.53 5.59
N ALA A 25 -15.04 4.22 4.64
CA ALA A 25 -16.33 3.83 4.09
C ALA A 25 -16.25 2.42 3.46
N PRO A 26 -17.26 1.56 3.66
CA PRO A 26 -17.33 0.27 2.99
C PRO A 26 -17.46 0.47 1.48
N VAL A 27 -16.69 -0.29 0.71
CA VAL A 27 -16.72 -0.26 -0.75
C VAL A 27 -17.19 -1.60 -1.27
N GLN A 28 -18.04 -1.56 -2.29
CA GLN A 28 -18.53 -2.77 -2.93
C GLN A 28 -17.45 -3.32 -3.87
N ALA A 29 -16.75 -4.36 -3.42
CA ALA A 29 -15.73 -5.04 -4.19
C ALA A 29 -16.40 -6.08 -5.11
N ARG A 30 -16.19 -5.94 -6.42
CA ARG A 30 -16.63 -6.92 -7.44
C ARG A 30 -15.44 -7.63 -8.05
N PHE A 31 -15.31 -8.90 -7.74
CA PHE A 31 -14.45 -9.85 -8.42
C PHE A 31 -15.27 -10.65 -9.44
N LEU A 32 -14.59 -11.32 -10.38
CA LEU A 32 -15.24 -12.09 -11.45
C LEU A 32 -16.22 -13.16 -10.93
N TRP A 33 -15.96 -13.72 -9.75
CA TRP A 33 -16.72 -14.83 -9.16
C TRP A 33 -17.42 -14.45 -7.84
N MET A 34 -17.26 -13.21 -7.37
CA MET A 34 -17.68 -12.81 -6.03
C MET A 34 -17.93 -11.30 -5.95
N ALA A 35 -19.03 -10.91 -5.30
CA ALA A 35 -19.26 -9.53 -4.88
C ALA A 35 -19.37 -9.50 -3.36
N ALA A 36 -18.64 -8.59 -2.71
CA ALA A 36 -18.66 -8.43 -1.27
C ALA A 36 -18.51 -6.96 -0.89
N GLU A 37 -19.19 -6.53 0.16
CA GLU A 37 -18.94 -5.22 0.78
C GLU A 37 -17.79 -5.38 1.76
N ILE A 38 -16.66 -4.74 1.44
CA ILE A 38 -15.44 -4.83 2.22
C ILE A 38 -15.09 -3.44 2.73
N PRO A 39 -14.71 -3.28 4.01
CA PRO A 39 -14.17 -2.02 4.50
C PRO A 39 -12.95 -1.62 3.66
N ALA A 40 -12.95 -0.42 3.07
CA ALA A 40 -11.86 0.01 2.19
C ALA A 40 -10.48 -0.02 2.88
N ILE A 41 -10.44 0.16 4.20
CA ILE A 41 -9.22 -0.01 5.00
C ILE A 41 -8.56 -1.38 4.82
N VAL A 42 -9.34 -2.46 4.68
CA VAL A 42 -8.80 -3.81 4.49
C VAL A 42 -8.10 -3.91 3.14
N LEU A 43 -8.72 -3.38 2.08
CA LEU A 43 -8.13 -3.35 0.74
C LEU A 43 -6.88 -2.48 0.68
N LEU A 44 -6.93 -1.30 1.30
CA LEU A 44 -5.79 -0.39 1.37
C LEU A 44 -4.62 -0.99 2.15
N PHE A 45 -4.90 -1.72 3.23
CA PHE A 45 -3.85 -2.37 4.01
C PHE A 45 -3.21 -3.53 3.23
N VAL A 46 -4.02 -4.40 2.62
CA VAL A 46 -3.54 -5.51 1.80
C VAL A 46 -2.69 -5.01 0.62
N THR A 47 -3.13 -3.96 -0.06
CA THR A 47 -2.40 -3.38 -1.20
C THR A 47 -1.12 -2.66 -0.77
N ALA A 48 -1.15 -1.90 0.33
CA ALA A 48 0.03 -1.22 0.85
C ALA A 48 1.12 -2.22 1.31
N VAL A 49 0.74 -3.23 2.10
CA VAL A 49 1.65 -4.29 2.55
C VAL A 49 2.18 -5.09 1.37
N GLY A 50 1.30 -5.49 0.45
CA GLY A 50 1.70 -6.23 -0.76
C GLY A 50 2.69 -5.45 -1.62
N GLY A 51 2.40 -4.17 -1.88
CA GLY A 51 3.30 -3.28 -2.63
C GLY A 51 4.64 -3.06 -1.94
N PHE A 52 4.66 -2.89 -0.61
CA PHE A 52 5.89 -2.74 0.15
C PHE A 52 6.75 -4.01 0.12
N VAL A 53 6.17 -5.18 0.36
CA VAL A 53 6.87 -6.47 0.31
C VAL A 53 7.42 -6.73 -1.08
N ALA A 54 6.62 -6.52 -2.13
CA ALA A 54 7.06 -6.66 -3.52
C ALA A 54 8.23 -5.71 -3.84
N GLY A 55 8.14 -4.45 -3.44
CA GLY A 55 9.22 -3.47 -3.60
C GLY A 55 10.50 -3.85 -2.84
N LEU A 56 10.37 -4.38 -1.63
CA LEU A 56 11.49 -4.88 -0.83
C LEU A 56 12.16 -6.08 -1.51
N LEU A 57 11.38 -7.06 -1.96
CA LEU A 57 11.88 -8.22 -2.69
C LEU A 57 12.60 -7.78 -3.97
N ALA A 58 11.99 -6.91 -4.77
CA ALA A 58 12.62 -6.35 -5.96
C ALA A 58 13.95 -5.66 -5.65
N ALA A 59 14.01 -4.84 -4.60
CA ALA A 59 15.25 -4.18 -4.20
C ALA A 59 16.35 -5.17 -3.77
N ILE A 60 15.99 -6.26 -3.08
CA ILE A 60 16.94 -7.31 -2.67
C ILE A 60 17.44 -8.11 -3.88
N LEU A 61 16.54 -8.48 -4.80
CA LEU A 61 16.90 -9.25 -6.00
C LEU A 61 17.77 -8.42 -6.96
N VAL A 62 17.43 -7.15 -7.19
CA VAL A 62 18.19 -6.26 -8.08
C VAL A 62 19.57 -5.94 -7.52
N LYS A 63 19.74 -5.87 -6.20
CA LYS A 63 21.06 -5.61 -5.57
C LYS A 63 22.00 -6.83 -5.60
N ARG A 64 21.49 -8.01 -5.96
CA ARG A 64 22.24 -9.28 -6.05
C ARG A 64 22.63 -9.67 -7.48
N GLY A 65 22.22 -8.90 -8.49
CA GLY A 65 22.72 -9.00 -9.88
C GLY A 65 23.63 -7.83 -10.21
#